data_AF-A0A7R9MBZ1-F1
#
_entry.id   AF-A0A7R9MBZ1-F1
#
_cell.length_a   1.000
_cell.length_b   1.000
_cell.length_c   1.000
_cell.angle_alpha   90.00
_cell.angle_beta   90.00
_cell.angle_gamma   90.00
#
_symmetry.space_group_name_H-M   'P 1'
#
loop_
_entity.id
_entity.type
_entity.pdbx_description
1 polymer ?
#
loop_
_entity_poly.entity_id
_entity_poly.type
_entity_poly.pdbx_seq_one_letter_code
_entity_poly.pdbx_strand_id
1 'polypeptide(L)'
;MIKLILITCLIVLANSTQEFSGKNWVVLVVGSDSITDYRHPADVYHAYQIVRANGIPDENIIVMHYDDVGNSKYNKYPGKVFNDPNMTDVYHDVPKDYTGKEVTPENFLKVLSGDKELAKAGKKVLNSGPDDHVFVFFDDHGDNEAEPLVNTLKEMHANNKFAKLVFYIEACYAGSMFENLLPNNISVYATTASNSRESSWACYWDNPILDPLADEYSVRWMEHAELSINDSTLQSQYEFIRDHTPKSHVMQYGDLSIAKLPMSQFLGQRTPYTPIISEPGVKCKYSFPNNDVPLFATKMKMEHATNEIEKEMYRQELSQIMAGRQYLDNHLSAYIKGIGHLINTESP
;
A
#
# COMPACT_ATOMS: atom_id res chain seq x y z
N MET A 1 56.53 -26.09 37.65
CA MET A 1 55.91 -24.96 36.89
C MET A 1 55.38 -25.52 35.59
N ILE A 2 54.09 -25.87 35.57
CA ILE A 2 53.38 -26.39 34.39
C ILE A 2 52.81 -25.18 33.65
N LYS A 3 53.28 -24.93 32.42
CA LYS A 3 52.68 -23.95 31.51
C LYS A 3 51.54 -24.63 30.76
N LEU A 4 50.31 -24.32 31.16
CA LEU A 4 49.09 -24.71 30.48
C LEU A 4 48.90 -23.76 29.28
N ILE A 5 48.96 -24.29 28.06
CA ILE A 5 48.62 -23.55 26.84
C ILE A 5 47.10 -23.64 26.69
N LEU A 6 46.39 -22.54 26.98
CA LEU A 6 44.99 -22.38 26.58
C LEU A 6 44.94 -21.99 25.11
N ILE A 7 44.50 -22.91 24.26
CA ILE A 7 44.02 -22.62 22.91
C ILE A 7 42.54 -22.23 23.05
N THR A 8 42.26 -20.94 23.11
CA THR A 8 40.89 -20.44 22.94
C THR A 8 40.52 -20.55 21.46
N CYS A 9 39.71 -21.56 21.14
CA CYS A 9 39.03 -21.69 19.86
C CYS A 9 37.97 -20.59 19.78
N LEU A 10 38.24 -19.51 19.04
CA LEU A 10 37.21 -18.56 18.62
C LEU A 10 36.34 -19.27 17.57
N ILE A 11 35.23 -19.84 18.02
CA ILE A 11 34.12 -20.16 17.14
C ILE A 11 33.47 -18.83 16.79
N VAL A 12 33.94 -18.23 15.68
CA VAL A 12 33.17 -17.19 15.00
C VAL A 12 31.96 -17.90 14.41
N LEU A 13 30.83 -17.83 15.10
CA LEU A 13 29.53 -18.08 14.48
C LEU A 13 29.33 -16.96 13.45
N ALA A 14 29.87 -17.17 12.25
CA ALA A 14 29.39 -16.48 11.08
C ALA A 14 27.94 -16.92 10.92
N ASN A 15 26.99 -16.10 11.41
CA ASN A 15 25.65 -16.13 10.87
C ASN A 15 25.82 -15.85 9.38
N SER A 16 25.85 -16.90 8.56
CA SER A 16 25.79 -16.78 7.12
C SER A 16 24.43 -16.20 6.80
N THR A 17 24.31 -14.87 6.79
CA THR A 17 23.29 -14.20 6.01
C THR A 17 23.58 -14.64 4.59
N GLN A 18 22.80 -15.62 4.10
CA GLN A 18 22.88 -16.07 2.72
C GLN A 18 22.75 -14.81 1.87
N GLU A 19 23.82 -14.48 1.15
CA GLU A 19 23.86 -13.29 0.32
C GLU A 19 22.78 -13.45 -0.75
N PHE A 20 21.81 -12.54 -0.76
CA PHE A 20 20.72 -12.57 -1.72
C PHE A 20 21.30 -12.41 -3.13
N SER A 21 21.13 -13.42 -3.97
CA SER A 21 21.67 -13.46 -5.33
C SER A 21 20.60 -13.45 -6.43
N GLY A 22 19.33 -13.36 -6.05
CA GLY A 22 18.20 -13.28 -6.98
C GLY A 22 17.91 -11.86 -7.46
N LYS A 23 16.84 -11.71 -8.23
CA LYS A 23 16.29 -10.41 -8.65
C LYS A 23 15.22 -9.92 -7.69
N ASN A 24 15.14 -8.60 -7.54
CA ASN A 24 13.99 -7.95 -6.92
C ASN A 24 12.94 -7.64 -7.98
N TRP A 25 11.71 -8.10 -7.74
CA TRP A 25 10.52 -7.80 -8.51
C TRP A 25 9.55 -6.98 -7.66
N VAL A 26 8.86 -6.04 -8.30
CA VAL A 26 7.94 -5.11 -7.63
C VAL A 26 6.62 -5.05 -8.41
N VAL A 27 5.50 -5.14 -7.69
CA VAL A 27 4.16 -4.90 -8.22
C VAL A 27 3.51 -3.80 -7.39
N LEU A 28 3.18 -2.67 -8.01
CA LEU A 28 2.53 -1.53 -7.38
C LEU A 28 1.14 -1.34 -7.97
N VAL A 29 0.12 -1.23 -7.11
CA VAL A 29 -1.28 -1.24 -7.53
C VAL A 29 -2.06 -0.14 -6.84
N VAL A 30 -2.74 0.68 -7.63
CA VAL A 30 -3.78 1.61 -7.19
C VAL A 30 -5.12 0.95 -7.48
N GLY A 31 -5.95 0.72 -6.47
CA GLY A 31 -7.28 0.13 -6.66
C GLY A 31 -8.38 1.14 -6.95
N SER A 32 -8.18 2.42 -6.61
CA SER A 32 -9.14 3.50 -6.82
C SER A 32 -8.92 4.26 -8.12
N ASP A 33 -9.97 4.95 -8.56
CA ASP A 33 -9.93 5.99 -9.59
C ASP A 33 -10.44 7.32 -9.02
N SER A 34 -10.43 8.38 -9.83
CA SER A 34 -10.85 9.76 -9.54
C SER A 34 -9.80 10.67 -8.90
N ILE A 35 -9.88 11.95 -9.29
CA ILE A 35 -9.10 13.05 -8.70
C ILE A 35 -9.35 13.22 -7.21
N THR A 36 -10.49 12.75 -6.70
CA THR A 36 -10.87 12.81 -5.28
C THR A 36 -10.14 11.77 -4.43
N ASP A 37 -9.62 10.70 -5.05
CA ASP A 37 -8.78 9.69 -4.41
C ASP A 37 -7.31 9.90 -4.73
N TYR A 38 -6.90 11.17 -4.86
CA TYR A 38 -5.54 11.62 -5.19
C TYR A 38 -4.41 10.90 -4.44
N ARG A 39 -4.62 10.59 -3.16
CA ARG A 39 -3.66 9.97 -2.25
C ARG A 39 -3.18 8.58 -2.69
N HIS A 40 -4.07 7.67 -3.07
CA HIS A 40 -3.68 6.29 -3.41
C HIS A 40 -2.71 6.22 -4.62
N PRO A 41 -2.94 6.91 -5.76
CA PRO A 41 -1.94 6.97 -6.81
C PRO A 41 -0.70 7.76 -6.39
N ALA A 42 -0.82 8.83 -5.59
CA ALA A 42 0.36 9.54 -5.09
C ALA A 42 1.28 8.63 -4.27
N ASP A 43 0.72 7.77 -3.41
CA ASP A 43 1.44 6.80 -2.60
C ASP A 43 2.15 5.76 -3.48
N VAL A 44 1.44 5.19 -4.46
CA VAL A 44 2.02 4.24 -5.42
C VAL A 44 3.12 4.87 -6.28
N TYR A 45 2.95 6.12 -6.70
CA TYR A 45 3.95 6.84 -7.47
C TYR A 45 5.20 7.12 -6.63
N HIS A 46 5.03 7.48 -5.36
CA HIS A 46 6.15 7.64 -4.44
C HIS A 46 6.88 6.30 -4.19
N ALA A 47 6.13 5.20 -4.00
CA ALA A 47 6.69 3.86 -3.91
C ALA A 47 7.52 3.50 -5.16
N TYR A 48 7.05 3.85 -6.37
CA TYR A 48 7.80 3.70 -7.62
C TYR A 48 9.12 4.46 -7.59
N GLN A 49 9.11 5.74 -7.20
CA GLN A 49 10.34 6.53 -7.11
C GLN A 49 11.34 5.90 -6.14
N ILE A 50 10.87 5.37 -5.00
CA ILE A 50 11.72 4.70 -4.00
C ILE A 50 12.42 3.50 -4.61
N VAL A 51 11.69 2.55 -5.18
CA VAL A 51 12.28 1.30 -5.70
C VAL A 51 13.19 1.56 -6.91
N ARG A 52 12.84 2.54 -7.75
CA ARG A 52 13.67 2.95 -8.89
C ARG A 52 14.97 3.60 -8.44
N ALA A 53 14.92 4.53 -7.49
CA ALA A 53 16.11 5.17 -6.92
C ALA A 53 17.01 4.18 -6.16
N ASN A 54 16.44 3.07 -5.70
CA ASN A 54 17.16 1.97 -5.05
C ASN A 54 17.70 0.93 -6.06
N GLY A 55 17.66 1.24 -7.36
CA GLY A 55 18.30 0.44 -8.40
C GLY A 55 17.48 -0.75 -8.91
N ILE A 56 16.21 -0.89 -8.55
CA ILE A 56 15.34 -1.89 -9.18
C ILE A 56 15.01 -1.41 -10.60
N PRO A 57 15.31 -2.19 -11.66
CA PRO A 57 15.09 -1.74 -13.03
C PRO A 57 13.61 -1.80 -13.41
N ASP A 58 13.16 -0.88 -14.28
CA ASP A 58 11.75 -0.80 -14.71
C ASP A 58 11.21 -2.10 -15.34
N GLU A 59 12.09 -2.96 -15.89
CA GLU A 59 11.71 -4.28 -16.40
C GLU A 59 11.20 -5.23 -15.31
N ASN A 60 11.57 -5.00 -14.05
CA ASN A 60 11.14 -5.75 -12.88
C ASN A 60 10.06 -5.04 -12.05
N ILE A 61 9.64 -3.84 -12.45
CA ILE A 61 8.59 -3.07 -11.77
C ILE A 61 7.34 -3.06 -12.64
N ILE A 62 6.22 -3.49 -12.08
CA ILE A 62 4.91 -3.50 -12.74
C ILE A 62 4.01 -2.50 -12.00
N VAL A 63 3.47 -1.51 -12.71
CA VAL A 63 2.56 -0.52 -12.12
C VAL A 63 1.17 -0.62 -12.75
N MET A 64 0.16 -0.84 -11.90
CA MET A 64 -1.26 -0.84 -12.26
C MET A 64 -1.93 0.39 -11.64
N HIS A 65 -2.35 1.35 -12.46
CA HIS A 65 -2.96 2.59 -11.98
C HIS A 65 -3.86 3.21 -13.04
N TYR A 66 -4.92 3.91 -12.65
CA TYR A 66 -5.89 4.45 -13.61
C TYR A 66 -5.33 5.58 -14.51
N ASP A 67 -4.19 6.19 -14.14
CA ASP A 67 -3.53 7.29 -14.86
C ASP A 67 -4.39 8.56 -15.01
N ASP A 68 -5.32 8.77 -14.08
CA ASP A 68 -6.39 9.77 -14.17
C ASP A 68 -6.23 10.96 -13.21
N VAL A 69 -5.19 10.97 -12.38
CA VAL A 69 -4.82 12.09 -11.48
C VAL A 69 -3.83 13.05 -12.16
N GLY A 70 -2.64 12.56 -12.54
CA GLY A 70 -1.60 13.40 -13.16
C GLY A 70 -2.07 14.08 -14.46
N ASN A 71 -2.86 13.36 -15.26
CA ASN A 71 -3.42 13.84 -16.53
C ASN A 71 -4.84 14.41 -16.40
N SER A 72 -5.38 14.52 -15.18
CA SER A 72 -6.73 15.04 -14.99
C SER A 72 -6.85 16.48 -15.48
N LYS A 73 -7.94 16.78 -16.21
CA LYS A 73 -8.30 18.18 -16.51
C LYS A 73 -8.64 19.00 -15.27
N TYR A 74 -8.87 18.33 -14.14
CA TYR A 74 -9.16 18.95 -12.85
C TYR A 74 -7.93 19.07 -11.95
N ASN A 75 -6.79 18.51 -12.34
CA ASN A 75 -5.53 18.66 -11.62
C ASN A 75 -5.05 20.11 -11.75
N LYS A 76 -4.82 20.76 -10.61
CA LYS A 76 -4.31 22.15 -10.55
C LYS A 76 -2.84 22.26 -10.99
N TYR A 77 -2.12 21.14 -11.02
CA TYR A 77 -0.73 21.02 -11.43
C TYR A 77 -0.62 19.97 -12.54
N PRO A 78 -1.01 20.29 -13.78
CA PRO A 78 -1.04 19.33 -14.88
C PRO A 78 0.30 18.61 -15.06
N GLY A 79 0.26 17.28 -15.16
CA GLY A 79 1.44 16.44 -15.35
C GLY A 79 2.30 16.26 -14.10
N LYS A 80 1.81 16.62 -12.92
CA LYS A 80 2.49 16.40 -11.63
C LYS A 80 1.57 15.80 -10.59
N VAL A 81 2.13 14.98 -9.71
CA VAL A 81 1.45 14.42 -8.53
C VAL A 81 2.39 14.49 -7.34
N PHE A 82 1.88 14.80 -6.15
CA PHE A 82 2.66 15.09 -4.97
C PHE A 82 2.23 14.17 -3.83
N ASN A 83 3.17 13.56 -3.12
CA ASN A 83 2.86 12.71 -1.96
C ASN A 83 3.27 13.36 -0.62
N ASP A 84 3.71 14.61 -0.66
CA ASP A 84 4.21 15.32 0.50
C ASP A 84 3.86 16.82 0.49
N PRO A 85 3.80 17.50 1.65
CA PRO A 85 3.44 18.92 1.73
C PRO A 85 4.43 19.88 1.05
N ASN A 86 5.68 19.47 0.79
CA ASN A 86 6.64 20.28 0.03
C ASN A 86 6.43 20.18 -1.48
N MET A 87 5.46 19.38 -1.93
CA MET A 87 5.07 19.24 -3.32
C MET A 87 6.20 18.75 -4.23
N THR A 88 6.90 17.71 -3.80
CA THR A 88 7.86 17.00 -4.65
C THR A 88 7.09 16.14 -5.65
N ASP A 89 7.37 16.32 -6.95
CA ASP A 89 6.68 15.54 -7.98
C ASP A 89 7.13 14.08 -7.94
N VAL A 90 6.17 13.17 -7.81
CA VAL A 90 6.39 11.72 -7.80
C VAL A 90 5.85 11.02 -9.05
N TYR A 91 5.16 11.74 -9.95
CA TYR A 91 4.50 11.14 -11.12
C TYR A 91 5.44 10.85 -12.30
N HIS A 92 6.57 11.54 -12.37
CA HIS A 92 7.46 11.45 -13.52
C HIS A 92 7.98 10.02 -13.74
N ASP A 93 8.04 9.61 -15.01
CA ASP A 93 8.52 8.30 -15.47
C ASP A 93 7.76 7.06 -14.96
N VAL A 94 6.69 7.22 -14.17
CA VAL A 94 5.89 6.09 -13.68
C VAL A 94 5.39 5.24 -14.87
N PRO A 95 5.67 3.92 -14.90
CA PRO A 95 5.20 3.03 -15.95
C PRO A 95 3.68 3.00 -16.09
N LYS A 96 3.22 2.76 -17.32
CA LYS A 96 1.80 2.62 -17.68
C LYS A 96 1.51 1.19 -18.13
N ASP A 97 1.89 0.21 -17.30
CA ASP A 97 1.80 -1.21 -17.67
C ASP A 97 0.33 -1.66 -17.80
N TYR A 98 -0.50 -1.24 -16.84
CA TYR A 98 -1.95 -1.41 -16.86
C TYR A 98 -2.61 -0.09 -16.46
N THR A 99 -3.45 0.46 -17.34
CA THR A 99 -4.14 1.74 -17.08
C THR A 99 -5.63 1.69 -17.39
N GLY A 100 -6.38 2.61 -16.77
CA GLY A 100 -7.82 2.70 -16.90
C GLY A 100 -8.51 1.35 -16.71
N LYS A 101 -9.22 0.88 -17.74
CA LYS A 101 -10.00 -0.37 -17.69
C LYS A 101 -9.17 -1.65 -17.54
N GLU A 102 -7.85 -1.56 -17.68
CA GLU A 102 -6.96 -2.71 -17.49
C GLU A 102 -6.60 -2.93 -16.02
N VAL A 103 -6.88 -1.95 -15.14
CA VAL A 103 -6.73 -2.08 -13.70
C VAL A 103 -7.93 -2.87 -13.18
N THR A 104 -7.77 -4.19 -13.08
CA THR A 104 -8.82 -5.11 -12.64
C THR A 104 -8.25 -6.16 -11.69
N PRO A 105 -9.07 -6.71 -10.76
CA PRO A 105 -8.63 -7.83 -9.92
C PRO A 105 -8.13 -9.02 -10.74
N GLU A 106 -8.78 -9.34 -11.86
CA GLU A 106 -8.36 -10.43 -12.75
C GLU A 106 -6.95 -10.20 -13.32
N ASN A 107 -6.68 -9.00 -13.85
CA ASN A 107 -5.36 -8.68 -14.37
C ASN A 107 -4.31 -8.65 -13.26
N PHE A 108 -4.66 -8.17 -12.07
CA PHE A 108 -3.76 -8.18 -10.92
C PHE A 108 -3.33 -9.59 -10.54
N LEU A 109 -4.28 -10.53 -10.41
CA LEU A 109 -3.96 -11.93 -10.10
C LEU A 109 -3.17 -12.61 -11.24
N LYS A 110 -3.45 -12.27 -12.50
CA LYS A 110 -2.67 -12.72 -13.67
C LYS A 110 -1.25 -12.15 -13.71
N VAL A 111 -1.06 -10.89 -13.30
CA VAL A 111 0.24 -10.26 -13.13
C VAL A 111 1.04 -11.01 -12.06
N LEU A 112 0.45 -11.26 -10.90
CA LEU A 112 1.10 -11.97 -9.80
C LEU A 112 1.50 -13.41 -10.19
N SER A 113 0.60 -14.15 -10.83
CA SER A 113 0.87 -15.54 -11.23
C SER A 113 1.83 -15.70 -12.42
N GLY A 114 2.15 -14.61 -13.12
CA GLY A 114 2.99 -14.63 -14.32
C GLY A 114 2.27 -15.25 -15.52
N ASP A 115 1.06 -14.76 -15.80
CA ASP A 115 0.19 -15.30 -16.86
C ASP A 115 0.86 -15.27 -18.24
N LYS A 116 0.89 -16.44 -18.88
CA LYS A 116 1.61 -16.63 -20.16
C LYS A 116 0.90 -15.97 -21.34
N GLU A 117 -0.42 -15.83 -21.29
CA GLU A 117 -1.17 -15.25 -22.41
C GLU A 117 -1.05 -13.71 -22.40
N LEU A 118 -1.10 -13.08 -21.21
CA LEU A 118 -0.76 -11.67 -21.07
C LEU A 118 0.69 -11.39 -21.51
N ALA A 119 1.65 -12.22 -21.08
CA ALA A 119 3.05 -12.09 -21.52
C ALA A 119 3.20 -12.20 -23.05
N LYS A 120 2.54 -13.18 -23.69
CA LYS A 120 2.53 -13.33 -25.15
C LYS A 120 1.88 -12.14 -25.86
N ALA A 121 0.90 -11.50 -25.23
CA ALA A 121 0.27 -10.27 -25.72
C ALA A 121 1.15 -9.02 -25.50
N GLY A 122 2.36 -9.17 -24.95
CA GLY A 122 3.29 -8.08 -24.71
C GLY A 122 3.01 -7.29 -23.43
N LYS A 123 2.13 -7.77 -22.56
CA LYS A 123 1.90 -7.18 -21.23
C LYS A 123 2.96 -7.65 -20.24
N LYS A 124 3.37 -6.74 -19.35
CA LYS A 124 4.34 -7.03 -18.30
C LYS A 124 3.66 -7.81 -17.17
N VAL A 125 4.17 -8.99 -16.84
CA VAL A 125 3.72 -9.83 -15.72
C VAL A 125 4.94 -10.25 -14.89
N LEU A 126 4.74 -10.76 -13.67
CA LEU A 126 5.85 -11.30 -12.91
C LEU A 126 6.50 -12.45 -13.67
N ASN A 127 7.81 -12.35 -13.87
CA ASN A 127 8.65 -13.41 -14.41
C ASN A 127 9.72 -13.82 -13.39
N SER A 128 9.36 -13.78 -12.11
CA SER A 128 10.20 -14.14 -10.98
C SER A 128 10.38 -15.66 -10.86
N GLY A 129 11.57 -16.06 -10.40
CA GLY A 129 11.98 -17.45 -10.20
C GLY A 129 12.16 -17.86 -8.74
N PRO A 130 12.62 -19.10 -8.50
CA PRO A 130 12.76 -19.68 -7.15
C PRO A 130 13.75 -18.95 -6.24
N ASP A 131 14.68 -18.17 -6.81
CA ASP A 131 15.70 -17.42 -6.06
C ASP A 131 15.34 -15.93 -5.89
N ASP A 132 14.26 -15.47 -6.54
CA ASP A 132 13.90 -14.06 -6.62
C ASP A 132 13.04 -13.62 -5.42
N HIS A 133 13.13 -12.34 -5.07
CA HIS A 133 12.25 -11.71 -4.10
C HIS A 133 11.18 -10.87 -4.78
N VAL A 134 9.97 -10.91 -4.26
CA VAL A 134 8.83 -10.14 -4.75
C VAL A 134 8.35 -9.18 -3.67
N PHE A 135 8.19 -7.91 -4.01
CA PHE A 135 7.50 -6.91 -3.20
C PHE A 135 6.20 -6.50 -3.88
N VAL A 136 5.11 -6.49 -3.14
CA VAL A 136 3.80 -6.03 -3.62
C VAL A 136 3.34 -4.91 -2.70
N PHE A 137 2.92 -3.78 -3.29
CA PHE A 137 2.26 -2.69 -2.58
C PHE A 137 0.91 -2.40 -3.25
N PHE A 138 -0.15 -2.48 -2.46
CA PHE A 138 -1.52 -2.22 -2.87
C PHE A 138 -2.08 -1.08 -2.03
N ASP A 139 -2.66 -0.09 -2.71
CA ASP A 139 -3.24 1.12 -2.10
C ASP A 139 -4.64 1.41 -2.68
N ASP A 140 -5.68 1.34 -1.83
CA ASP A 140 -7.09 1.55 -2.20
C ASP A 140 -8.00 1.74 -0.97
N HIS A 141 -9.30 1.92 -1.22
CA HIS A 141 -10.36 1.53 -0.30
C HIS A 141 -10.42 0.00 -0.13
N GLY A 142 -10.80 -0.49 1.06
CA GLY A 142 -10.87 -1.94 1.33
C GLY A 142 -12.29 -2.49 1.48
N ASP A 143 -12.46 -3.73 0.99
CA ASP A 143 -13.65 -4.58 1.18
C ASP A 143 -13.23 -6.05 1.40
N ASN A 144 -14.16 -7.00 1.36
CA ASN A 144 -14.03 -8.34 1.95
C ASN A 144 -13.71 -9.50 0.98
N GLU A 145 -13.07 -9.27 -0.18
CA GLU A 145 -12.74 -10.35 -1.14
C GLU A 145 -11.27 -10.84 -1.05
N ALA A 146 -10.96 -11.57 0.03
CA ALA A 146 -9.61 -12.01 0.34
C ALA A 146 -9.16 -13.34 -0.32
N GLU A 147 -10.10 -14.27 -0.55
CA GLU A 147 -9.77 -15.64 -0.95
C GLU A 147 -9.03 -15.75 -2.29
N PRO A 148 -9.43 -15.05 -3.38
CA PRO A 148 -8.72 -15.16 -4.66
C PRO A 148 -7.24 -14.78 -4.54
N LEU A 149 -6.94 -13.71 -3.81
CA LEU A 149 -5.56 -13.26 -3.58
C LEU A 149 -4.74 -14.32 -2.86
N VAL A 150 -5.24 -14.82 -1.73
CA VAL A 150 -4.53 -15.81 -0.92
C VAL A 150 -4.32 -17.12 -1.69
N ASN A 151 -5.29 -17.52 -2.52
CA ASN A 151 -5.15 -18.70 -3.38
C ASN A 151 -4.07 -18.48 -4.44
N THR A 152 -4.02 -17.33 -5.11
CA THR A 152 -2.94 -16.99 -6.04
C THR A 152 -1.57 -17.01 -5.36
N LEU A 153 -1.44 -16.50 -4.12
CA LEU A 153 -0.18 -16.55 -3.36
C LEU A 153 0.26 -17.99 -3.05
N LYS A 154 -0.69 -18.86 -2.67
CA LYS A 154 -0.43 -20.30 -2.48
C LYS A 154 0.03 -20.98 -3.77
N GLU A 155 -0.60 -20.66 -4.89
CA GLU A 155 -0.24 -21.18 -6.21
C GLU A 155 1.16 -20.71 -6.64
N MET A 156 1.48 -19.43 -6.46
CA MET A 156 2.81 -18.90 -6.75
C MET A 156 3.89 -19.62 -5.93
N HIS A 157 3.65 -19.83 -4.64
CA HIS A 157 4.56 -20.60 -3.79
C HIS A 157 4.72 -22.05 -4.28
N ALA A 158 3.62 -22.75 -4.54
CA ALA A 158 3.65 -24.14 -5.04
C ALA A 158 4.38 -24.29 -6.39
N ASN A 159 4.41 -23.22 -7.19
CA ASN A 159 5.08 -23.18 -8.48
C ASN A 159 6.48 -22.55 -8.42
N ASN A 160 7.05 -22.35 -7.23
CA ASN A 160 8.38 -21.78 -7.00
C ASN A 160 8.60 -20.43 -7.74
N LYS A 161 7.60 -19.56 -7.69
CA LYS A 161 7.63 -18.24 -8.35
C LYS A 161 8.43 -17.17 -7.59
N PHE A 162 8.85 -17.46 -6.36
CA PHE A 162 9.67 -16.58 -5.53
C PHE A 162 10.36 -17.40 -4.44
N ALA A 163 11.49 -16.90 -3.95
CA ALA A 163 12.09 -17.35 -2.69
C ALA A 163 11.34 -16.77 -1.49
N LYS A 164 11.06 -15.46 -1.54
CA LYS A 164 10.36 -14.70 -0.50
C LYS A 164 9.46 -13.63 -1.12
N LEU A 165 8.27 -13.44 -0.56
CA LEU A 165 7.34 -12.39 -0.96
C LEU A 165 6.96 -11.51 0.24
N VAL A 166 6.99 -10.20 0.04
CA VAL A 166 6.52 -9.19 1.00
C VAL A 166 5.33 -8.44 0.41
N PHE A 167 4.26 -8.28 1.17
CA PHE A 167 3.01 -7.67 0.72
C PHE A 167 2.57 -6.55 1.68
N TYR A 168 2.54 -5.31 1.21
CA TYR A 168 2.04 -4.15 1.94
C TYR A 168 0.65 -3.76 1.43
N ILE A 169 -0.31 -3.58 2.34
CA ILE A 169 -1.68 -3.13 2.00
C ILE A 169 -2.02 -1.86 2.78
N GLU A 170 -2.21 -0.77 2.05
CA GLU A 170 -2.94 0.42 2.51
C GLU A 170 -4.40 0.29 2.09
N ALA A 171 -5.28 0.04 3.06
CA ALA A 171 -6.72 0.01 2.86
C ALA A 171 -7.47 -0.02 4.19
N CYS A 172 -8.74 0.39 4.17
CA CYS A 172 -9.69 0.10 5.23
C CYS A 172 -9.85 -1.41 5.42
N TYR A 173 -9.99 -1.87 6.66
CA TYR A 173 -10.23 -3.28 6.99
C TYR A 173 -9.15 -4.24 6.47
N ALA A 174 -7.96 -3.75 6.08
CA ALA A 174 -6.96 -4.50 5.32
C ALA A 174 -6.52 -5.81 6.01
N GLY A 175 -6.58 -5.88 7.34
CA GLY A 175 -6.33 -7.11 8.08
C GLY A 175 -7.23 -8.29 7.67
N SER A 176 -8.44 -8.04 7.17
CA SER A 176 -9.37 -9.09 6.69
C SER A 176 -8.83 -9.84 5.47
N MET A 177 -7.90 -9.25 4.72
CA MET A 177 -7.26 -9.89 3.56
C MET A 177 -6.39 -11.09 3.93
N PHE A 178 -5.93 -11.16 5.19
CA PHE A 178 -4.98 -12.20 5.63
C PHE A 178 -5.37 -12.89 6.93
N GLU A 179 -6.19 -12.27 7.78
CA GLU A 179 -6.63 -12.84 9.05
C GLU A 179 -7.31 -14.21 8.84
N ASN A 180 -6.74 -15.25 9.45
CA ASN A 180 -7.16 -16.66 9.33
C ASN A 180 -7.08 -17.25 7.90
N LEU A 181 -6.52 -16.53 6.93
CA LEU A 181 -6.45 -16.96 5.53
C LEU A 181 -5.02 -17.23 5.06
N LEU A 182 -4.08 -16.33 5.38
CA LEU A 182 -2.69 -16.42 4.93
C LEU A 182 -1.89 -17.41 5.80
N PRO A 183 -1.44 -18.56 5.25
CA PRO A 183 -0.65 -19.51 6.01
C PRO A 183 0.78 -18.98 6.25
N ASN A 184 1.40 -19.43 7.33
CA ASN A 184 2.74 -18.98 7.75
C ASN A 184 3.90 -19.82 7.18
N ASN A 185 3.62 -20.75 6.27
CA ASN A 185 4.60 -21.70 5.73
C ASN A 185 4.73 -21.64 4.19
N ILE A 186 4.31 -20.54 3.56
CA ILE A 186 4.39 -20.33 2.11
C ILE A 186 5.37 -19.22 1.71
N SER A 187 6.29 -18.84 2.60
CA SER A 187 7.30 -17.80 2.35
C SER A 187 6.73 -16.43 1.93
N VAL A 188 5.56 -16.08 2.47
CA VAL A 188 4.92 -14.77 2.30
C VAL A 188 4.85 -14.07 3.66
N TYR A 189 5.26 -12.81 3.71
CA TYR A 189 5.08 -11.90 4.83
C TYR A 189 4.23 -10.72 4.39
N ALA A 190 3.26 -10.33 5.21
CA ALA A 190 2.39 -9.21 4.87
C ALA A 190 2.24 -8.24 6.04
N THR A 191 2.07 -6.96 5.73
CA THR A 191 1.68 -5.92 6.69
C THR A 191 0.50 -5.12 6.14
N THR A 192 -0.35 -4.67 7.05
CA THR A 192 -1.58 -3.96 6.69
C THR A 192 -1.71 -2.66 7.49
N ALA A 193 -2.24 -1.62 6.85
CA ALA A 193 -2.48 -0.31 7.47
C ALA A 193 -3.47 -0.35 8.64
N SER A 194 -4.42 -1.27 8.60
CA SER A 194 -5.45 -1.42 9.61
C SER A 194 -5.70 -2.89 9.97
N ASN A 195 -6.34 -3.13 11.10
CA ASN A 195 -6.93 -4.43 11.41
C ASN A 195 -8.21 -4.66 10.56
N SER A 196 -8.86 -5.81 10.75
CA SER A 196 -10.06 -6.23 9.99
C SER A 196 -11.35 -5.47 10.32
N ARG A 197 -11.33 -4.49 11.23
CA ARG A 197 -12.53 -3.87 11.81
C ARG A 197 -12.50 -2.35 11.83
N GLU A 198 -11.49 -1.72 11.23
CA GLU A 198 -11.33 -0.28 11.26
C GLU A 198 -10.87 0.27 9.90
N SER A 199 -11.06 1.57 9.73
CA SER A 199 -10.56 2.32 8.58
C SER A 199 -9.04 2.51 8.66
N SER A 200 -8.37 2.61 7.52
CA SER A 200 -7.10 3.32 7.44
C SER A 200 -7.34 4.84 7.28
N TRP A 201 -6.27 5.64 7.25
CA TRP A 201 -6.37 7.09 7.43
C TRP A 201 -5.58 7.86 6.38
N ALA A 202 -6.21 8.83 5.75
CA ALA A 202 -5.57 9.81 4.88
C ALA A 202 -4.77 10.85 5.70
N CYS A 203 -3.77 11.46 5.08
CA CYS A 203 -2.79 12.40 5.63
C CYS A 203 -2.46 13.55 4.65
N TYR A 204 -1.69 14.54 5.14
CA TYR A 204 -1.13 15.66 4.37
C TYR A 204 -2.16 16.53 3.65
N TRP A 205 -3.19 16.92 4.39
CA TRP A 205 -4.17 17.87 3.88
C TRP A 205 -3.91 19.31 4.33
N ASP A 206 -2.68 19.76 4.11
CA ASP A 206 -2.23 21.11 4.48
C ASP A 206 -2.65 22.18 3.44
N ASN A 207 -3.08 21.74 2.24
CA ASN A 207 -3.58 22.60 1.18
C ASN A 207 -5.08 22.33 0.93
N PRO A 208 -6.00 23.22 1.33
CA PRO A 208 -7.45 23.00 1.19
C PRO A 208 -7.93 22.98 -0.27
N ILE A 209 -7.08 23.36 -1.23
CA ILE A 209 -7.38 23.31 -2.67
C ILE A 209 -7.21 21.89 -3.24
N LEU A 210 -6.36 21.07 -2.61
CA LEU A 210 -6.14 19.67 -2.99
C LEU A 210 -6.90 18.75 -2.02
N ASP A 211 -7.23 17.55 -2.49
CA ASP A 211 -7.59 16.44 -1.60
C ASP A 211 -6.33 15.98 -0.83
N PRO A 212 -6.45 15.13 0.22
CA PRO A 212 -5.29 14.62 0.94
C PRO A 212 -4.24 14.04 -0.02
N LEU A 213 -2.96 14.30 0.26
CA LEU A 213 -1.87 13.96 -0.66
C LEU A 213 -1.37 12.51 -0.50
N ALA A 214 -1.72 11.87 0.61
CA ALA A 214 -1.18 10.55 0.96
C ALA A 214 -2.02 9.86 2.03
N ASP A 215 -1.71 8.60 2.30
CA ASP A 215 -2.25 7.81 3.41
C ASP A 215 -1.21 7.58 4.52
N GLU A 216 -1.68 7.55 5.78
CA GLU A 216 -0.82 7.59 6.96
C GLU A 216 0.09 6.37 7.06
N TYR A 217 -0.38 5.15 6.77
CA TYR A 217 0.50 3.98 6.78
C TYR A 217 1.47 4.03 5.58
N SER A 218 0.97 4.40 4.40
CA SER A 218 1.76 4.58 3.18
C SER A 218 2.96 5.50 3.38
N VAL A 219 2.74 6.71 3.89
CA VAL A 219 3.83 7.67 4.11
C VAL A 219 4.84 7.17 5.14
N ARG A 220 4.40 6.48 6.20
CA ARG A 220 5.33 6.01 7.24
C ARG A 220 6.27 4.93 6.75
N TRP A 221 5.78 3.98 5.94
CA TRP A 221 6.69 2.95 5.43
C TRP A 221 7.68 3.55 4.43
N MET A 222 7.21 4.48 3.58
CA MET A 222 8.04 5.18 2.59
C MET A 222 9.08 6.07 3.25
N GLU A 223 8.71 6.88 4.25
CA GLU A 223 9.64 7.69 5.05
C GLU A 223 10.74 6.83 5.68
N HIS A 224 10.38 5.69 6.26
CA HIS A 224 11.36 4.80 6.86
C HIS A 224 12.29 4.15 5.81
N ALA A 225 11.74 3.75 4.66
CA ALA A 225 12.54 3.23 3.56
C ALA A 225 13.53 4.30 3.09
N GLU A 226 13.10 5.54 2.92
CA GLU A 226 13.99 6.64 2.57
C GLU A 226 15.06 6.91 3.60
N LEU A 227 14.78 6.80 4.90
CA LEU A 227 15.77 7.09 5.94
C LEU A 227 16.79 5.96 6.14
N SER A 228 16.36 4.70 5.98
CA SER A 228 17.06 3.55 6.57
C SER A 228 17.14 2.33 5.66
N ILE A 229 16.95 2.47 4.33
CA ILE A 229 16.90 1.32 3.38
C ILE A 229 18.05 0.33 3.53
N ASN A 230 19.28 0.80 3.72
CA ASN A 230 20.47 -0.04 3.72
C ASN A 230 20.77 -0.70 5.08
N ASP A 231 20.21 -0.15 6.18
CA ASP A 231 20.62 -0.50 7.54
C ASP A 231 19.50 -1.14 8.38
N SER A 232 18.26 -1.11 7.90
CA SER A 232 17.09 -1.60 8.62
C SER A 232 16.51 -2.91 8.07
N THR A 233 15.87 -3.66 8.97
CA THR A 233 15.06 -4.85 8.64
C THR A 233 13.61 -4.48 8.42
N LEU A 234 12.84 -5.37 7.78
CA LEU A 234 11.39 -5.23 7.65
C LEU A 234 10.70 -5.16 9.03
N GLN A 235 11.23 -5.83 10.04
CA GLN A 235 10.72 -5.81 11.42
C GLN A 235 10.91 -4.43 12.04
N SER A 236 12.08 -3.82 11.85
CA SER A 236 12.35 -2.45 12.30
C SER A 236 11.43 -1.44 11.62
N GLN A 237 11.14 -1.64 10.33
CA GLN A 237 10.18 -0.82 9.60
C GLN A 237 8.75 -1.03 10.11
N TYR A 238 8.31 -2.26 10.32
CA TYR A 238 7.00 -2.55 10.90
C TYR A 238 6.82 -1.85 12.26
N GLU A 239 7.82 -1.91 13.13
CA GLU A 239 7.80 -1.23 14.43
C GLU A 239 7.73 0.29 14.27
N PHE A 240 8.52 0.86 13.35
CA PHE A 240 8.45 2.27 13.02
C PHE A 240 7.05 2.67 12.53
N ILE A 241 6.48 1.94 11.56
CA ILE A 241 5.17 2.24 11.01
C ILE A 241 4.09 2.16 12.09
N ARG A 242 4.07 1.07 12.87
CA ARG A 242 3.12 0.90 13.98
C ARG A 242 3.18 2.05 14.97
N ASP A 243 4.38 2.51 15.32
CA ASP A 243 4.55 3.59 16.31
C ASP A 243 4.22 4.98 15.73
N HIS A 244 4.20 5.14 14.40
CA HIS A 244 3.94 6.41 13.70
C HIS A 244 2.61 6.45 12.92
N THR A 245 1.79 5.40 12.99
CA THR A 245 0.42 5.31 12.47
C THR A 245 -0.54 5.04 13.64
N PRO A 246 -0.77 6.00 14.56
CA PRO A 246 -1.48 5.75 15.82
C PRO A 246 -3.01 5.68 15.66
N LYS A 247 -3.55 5.97 14.47
CA LYS A 247 -4.99 6.08 14.23
C LYS A 247 -5.64 4.77 13.76
N SER A 248 -4.83 3.79 13.40
CA SER A 248 -5.22 2.42 13.11
C SER A 248 -4.20 1.45 13.75
N HIS A 249 -4.52 0.17 13.74
CA HIS A 249 -3.65 -0.90 14.20
C HIS A 249 -2.97 -1.51 12.98
N VAL A 250 -1.69 -1.18 12.81
CA VAL A 250 -0.85 -1.81 11.81
C VAL A 250 -0.64 -3.27 12.19
N MET A 251 -0.97 -4.20 11.29
CA MET A 251 -0.91 -5.64 11.54
C MET A 251 0.16 -6.31 10.68
N GLN A 252 0.57 -7.51 11.09
CA GLN A 252 1.47 -8.37 10.32
C GLN A 252 0.98 -9.82 10.28
N TYR A 253 1.20 -10.50 9.16
CA TYR A 253 0.69 -11.84 8.88
C TYR A 253 1.71 -12.71 8.13
N GLY A 254 1.44 -14.02 8.06
CA GLY A 254 2.24 -14.97 7.29
C GLY A 254 3.51 -15.44 8.02
N ASP A 255 4.59 -15.66 7.25
CA ASP A 255 5.89 -16.10 7.75
C ASP A 255 6.67 -14.94 8.37
N LEU A 256 6.48 -14.73 9.68
CA LEU A 256 7.15 -13.66 10.43
C LEU A 256 8.68 -13.80 10.49
N SER A 257 9.26 -14.93 10.06
CA SER A 257 10.73 -15.04 9.97
C SER A 257 11.30 -14.11 8.90
N ILE A 258 10.52 -13.77 7.87
CA ILE A 258 10.90 -12.87 6.77
C ILE A 258 11.06 -11.44 7.27
N ALA A 259 10.31 -11.02 8.29
CA ALA A 259 10.44 -9.68 8.87
C ALA A 259 11.88 -9.38 9.36
N LYS A 260 12.66 -10.41 9.70
CA LYS A 260 14.05 -10.24 10.14
C LYS A 260 15.04 -9.95 9.01
N LEU A 261 14.61 -10.06 7.75
CA LEU A 261 15.46 -9.80 6.60
C LEU A 261 15.66 -8.28 6.38
N PRO A 262 16.81 -7.87 5.83
CA PRO A 262 17.03 -6.47 5.44
C PRO A 262 15.98 -6.00 4.43
N MET A 263 15.44 -4.79 4.60
CA MET A 263 14.47 -4.22 3.66
C MET A 263 15.06 -4.10 2.25
N SER A 264 16.37 -3.87 2.17
CA SER A 264 17.07 -3.75 0.89
C SER A 264 17.00 -5.01 0.03
N GLN A 265 16.72 -6.18 0.64
CA GLN A 265 16.49 -7.42 -0.10
C GLN A 265 15.14 -7.45 -0.82
N PHE A 266 14.28 -6.45 -0.64
CA PHE A 266 12.96 -6.36 -1.29
C PHE A 266 12.78 -5.04 -2.04
N LEU A 267 13.29 -3.95 -1.45
CA LEU A 267 13.13 -2.59 -1.95
C LEU A 267 14.38 -2.04 -2.67
N GLY A 268 15.41 -2.87 -2.87
CA GLY A 268 16.68 -2.47 -3.49
C GLY A 268 17.64 -1.77 -2.53
N GLN A 269 18.79 -1.32 -3.04
CA GLN A 269 19.82 -0.62 -2.26
C GLN A 269 20.07 0.78 -2.81
N ARG A 270 20.15 1.78 -1.93
CA ARG A 270 20.40 3.16 -2.36
C ARG A 270 21.88 3.50 -2.27
N THR A 271 22.55 3.60 -3.43
CA THR A 271 23.98 3.94 -3.48
C THR A 271 24.31 4.79 -4.73
N PRO A 272 24.79 6.04 -4.59
CA PRO A 272 24.89 6.81 -3.35
C PRO A 272 23.51 7.19 -2.78
N TYR A 273 23.47 7.53 -1.50
CA TYR A 273 22.25 7.99 -0.87
C TYR A 273 21.84 9.39 -1.34
N THR A 274 20.65 9.49 -1.94
CA THR A 274 19.99 10.76 -2.26
C THR A 274 18.52 10.65 -1.79
N PRO A 275 18.05 11.54 -0.91
CA PRO A 275 16.63 11.62 -0.55
C PRO A 275 15.77 11.91 -1.79
N ILE A 276 14.57 11.31 -1.87
CA ILE A 276 13.61 11.65 -2.94
C ILE A 276 12.81 12.86 -2.49
N ILE A 277 12.25 12.79 -1.27
CA ILE A 277 11.58 13.93 -0.65
C ILE A 277 12.57 14.80 0.14
N SER A 278 12.29 16.11 0.17
CA SER A 278 13.18 17.12 0.75
C SER A 278 13.24 17.11 2.28
N GLU A 279 12.15 16.71 2.95
CA GLU A 279 12.05 16.71 4.41
C GLU A 279 11.31 15.46 4.91
N PRO A 280 12.01 14.44 5.41
CA PRO A 280 11.38 13.27 6.04
C PRO A 280 10.82 13.60 7.43
N GLY A 281 9.75 12.92 7.84
CA GLY A 281 9.18 13.03 9.19
C GLY A 281 8.16 14.16 9.35
N VAL A 282 7.54 14.60 8.23
CA VAL A 282 6.45 15.57 8.29
C VAL A 282 5.25 14.92 8.98
N LYS A 283 4.73 15.59 10.00
CA LYS A 283 3.58 15.08 10.77
C LYS A 283 2.30 15.19 9.95
N CYS A 284 1.45 14.17 10.06
CA CYS A 284 0.07 14.21 9.57
C CYS A 284 -0.77 15.18 10.43
N LYS A 285 -0.60 16.49 10.23
CA LYS A 285 -1.29 17.52 11.01
C LYS A 285 -2.81 17.41 10.86
N TYR A 286 -3.25 17.23 9.63
CA TYR A 286 -4.65 16.98 9.28
C TYR A 286 -4.74 15.58 8.67
N SER A 287 -5.61 14.76 9.24
CA SER A 287 -5.78 13.37 8.82
C SER A 287 -7.18 12.90 9.20
N PHE A 288 -7.77 12.07 8.34
CA PHE A 288 -9.17 11.67 8.36
C PHE A 288 -9.29 10.17 8.03
N PRO A 289 -10.27 9.45 8.59
CA PRO A 289 -10.48 8.07 8.19
C PRO A 289 -10.88 8.05 6.71
N ASN A 290 -10.34 7.11 5.94
CA ASN A 290 -10.51 7.04 4.49
C ASN A 290 -11.98 7.04 4.05
N ASN A 291 -12.84 6.33 4.77
CA ASN A 291 -14.28 6.31 4.51
C ASN A 291 -14.94 7.70 4.61
N ASP A 292 -14.34 8.67 5.31
CA ASP A 292 -14.88 10.01 5.51
C ASP A 292 -14.17 11.10 4.70
N VAL A 293 -13.14 10.75 3.91
CA VAL A 293 -12.43 11.73 3.09
C VAL A 293 -13.38 12.56 2.21
N PRO A 294 -14.36 11.99 1.47
CA PRO A 294 -15.28 12.80 0.69
C PRO A 294 -16.08 13.80 1.54
N LEU A 295 -16.55 13.39 2.72
CA LEU A 295 -17.33 14.25 3.61
C LEU A 295 -16.49 15.42 4.12
N PHE A 296 -15.30 15.13 4.63
CA PHE A 296 -14.42 16.17 5.16
C PHE A 296 -13.92 17.06 4.03
N ALA A 297 -13.45 16.49 2.91
CA ALA A 297 -12.98 17.19 1.71
C ALA A 297 -13.97 18.25 1.24
N THR A 298 -15.22 17.84 1.00
CA THR A 298 -16.27 18.74 0.53
C THR A 298 -16.57 19.84 1.56
N LYS A 299 -16.58 19.52 2.86
CA LYS A 299 -16.78 20.51 3.92
C LYS A 299 -15.66 21.57 3.94
N MET A 300 -14.41 21.17 3.86
CA MET A 300 -13.28 22.11 3.88
C MET A 300 -13.22 22.96 2.61
N LYS A 301 -13.49 22.35 1.44
CA LYS A 301 -13.62 23.07 0.16
C LYS A 301 -14.72 24.15 0.26
N MET A 302 -15.85 23.84 0.89
CA MET A 302 -16.91 24.82 1.18
C MET A 302 -16.44 25.95 2.10
N GLU A 303 -15.69 25.64 3.17
CA GLU A 303 -15.21 26.64 4.14
C GLU A 303 -14.17 27.60 3.54
N HIS A 304 -13.39 27.14 2.56
CA HIS A 304 -12.35 27.92 1.89
C HIS A 304 -12.79 28.51 0.53
N ALA A 305 -14.02 28.23 0.09
CA ALA A 305 -14.56 28.79 -1.14
C ALA A 305 -14.56 30.33 -1.11
N THR A 306 -14.06 30.93 -2.18
CA THR A 306 -13.87 32.39 -2.25
C THR A 306 -15.09 33.15 -2.77
N ASN A 307 -16.06 32.42 -3.35
CA ASN A 307 -17.29 32.98 -3.86
C ASN A 307 -18.52 32.13 -3.49
N GLU A 308 -19.68 32.78 -3.46
CA GLU A 308 -20.93 32.13 -3.01
C GLU A 308 -21.45 31.05 -3.96
N ILE A 309 -21.07 31.07 -5.25
CA ILE A 309 -21.46 30.02 -6.20
C ILE A 309 -20.74 28.72 -5.86
N GLU A 310 -19.41 28.76 -5.70
CA GLU A 310 -18.62 27.59 -5.25
C GLU A 310 -19.08 27.08 -3.89
N LYS A 311 -19.33 27.99 -2.95
CA LYS A 311 -19.81 27.64 -1.61
C LYS A 311 -21.17 26.93 -1.66
N GLU A 312 -22.10 27.39 -2.49
CA GLU A 312 -23.39 26.73 -2.67
C GLU A 312 -23.26 25.38 -3.39
N MET A 313 -22.37 25.25 -4.37
CA MET A 313 -22.08 23.96 -5.01
C MET A 313 -21.59 22.93 -3.98
N TYR A 314 -20.59 23.28 -3.16
CA TYR A 314 -20.10 22.37 -2.11
C TYR A 314 -21.14 22.11 -1.02
N ARG A 315 -22.01 23.07 -0.70
CA ARG A 315 -23.12 22.86 0.25
C ARG A 315 -24.11 21.82 -0.27
N GLN A 316 -24.42 21.85 -1.57
CA GLN A 316 -25.30 20.87 -2.20
C GLN A 316 -24.65 19.48 -2.24
N GLU A 317 -23.38 19.41 -2.62
CA GLU A 317 -22.60 18.17 -2.62
C GLU A 317 -22.51 17.56 -1.21
N LEU A 318 -22.20 18.36 -0.19
CA LEU A 318 -22.17 17.92 1.20
C LEU A 318 -23.53 17.37 1.64
N SER A 319 -24.62 18.02 1.24
CA SER A 319 -25.98 17.57 1.54
C SER A 319 -26.30 16.23 0.85
N GLN A 320 -25.81 16.02 -0.37
CA GLN A 320 -25.97 14.75 -1.10
C GLN A 320 -25.19 13.61 -0.42
N ILE A 321 -23.93 13.85 -0.03
CA ILE A 321 -23.11 12.88 0.71
C ILE A 321 -23.81 12.46 2.01
N MET A 322 -24.28 13.44 2.80
CA MET A 322 -24.98 13.18 4.06
C MET A 322 -26.31 12.43 3.84
N ALA A 323 -27.08 12.80 2.82
CA ALA A 323 -28.33 12.13 2.49
C ALA A 323 -28.10 10.67 2.04
N GLY A 324 -27.06 10.42 1.23
CA GLY A 324 -26.68 9.08 0.79
C GLY A 324 -26.29 8.18 1.97
N ARG A 325 -25.48 8.69 2.90
CA ARG A 325 -25.11 7.97 4.14
C ARG A 325 -26.33 7.64 4.98
N GLN A 326 -27.18 8.64 5.26
CA GLN A 326 -28.40 8.44 6.04
C GLN A 326 -29.35 7.44 5.38
N TYR A 327 -29.45 7.45 4.05
CA TYR A 327 -30.23 6.48 3.29
C TYR A 327 -29.70 5.07 3.52
N LEU A 328 -28.39 4.83 3.34
CA LEU A 328 -27.78 3.52 3.54
C LEU A 328 -27.96 3.03 4.99
N ASP A 329 -27.68 3.88 5.98
CA ASP A 329 -27.83 3.54 7.39
C ASP A 329 -29.25 3.10 7.74
N ASN A 330 -30.25 3.83 7.24
CA ASN A 330 -31.66 3.52 7.48
C ASN A 330 -32.08 2.20 6.82
N HIS A 331 -31.67 1.95 5.57
CA HIS A 331 -32.08 0.77 4.82
C HIS A 331 -31.36 -0.48 5.29
N LEU A 332 -30.05 -0.39 5.59
CA LEU A 332 -29.29 -1.50 6.14
C LEU A 332 -29.81 -1.86 7.55
N SER A 333 -30.09 -0.87 8.39
CA SER A 333 -30.69 -1.09 9.72
C SER A 333 -32.07 -1.76 9.62
N ALA A 334 -32.90 -1.34 8.66
CA ALA A 334 -34.21 -1.96 8.42
C ALA A 334 -34.08 -3.40 7.93
N TYR A 335 -33.16 -3.66 6.99
CA TYR A 335 -32.88 -4.99 6.47
C TYR A 335 -32.38 -5.95 7.56
N ILE A 336 -31.42 -5.52 8.38
CA ILE A 336 -30.90 -6.30 9.52
C ILE A 336 -32.02 -6.60 10.53
N LYS A 337 -32.87 -5.63 10.87
CA LYS A 337 -34.03 -5.85 11.75
C LYS A 337 -35.02 -6.86 11.14
N GLY A 338 -35.25 -6.80 9.84
CA GLY A 338 -36.09 -7.74 9.10
C GLY A 338 -35.56 -9.17 9.19
N ILE A 339 -34.27 -9.38 8.93
CA ILE A 339 -33.61 -10.69 9.08
C ILE A 339 -33.66 -11.16 10.54
N GLY A 340 -33.34 -10.28 11.49
CA GLY A 340 -33.39 -10.62 12.92
C GLY A 340 -34.79 -11.05 13.37
N HIS A 341 -35.85 -10.49 12.79
CA HIS A 341 -37.21 -10.95 13.04
C HIS A 341 -37.47 -12.34 12.45
N LEU A 342 -37.02 -12.60 11.22
CA LEU A 342 -37.15 -13.90 10.55
C LEU A 342 -36.42 -15.03 11.30
N ILE A 343 -35.19 -14.78 11.77
CA ILE A 343 -34.40 -15.75 12.54
C ILE A 343 -35.07 -16.05 13.90
N ASN A 344 -35.65 -15.04 14.55
CA ASN A 344 -36.36 -15.22 15.82
C ASN A 344 -37.73 -15.90 15.68
N THR A 345 -38.31 -15.93 14.48
CA THR A 345 -39.58 -16.63 14.21
C THR A 345 -39.41 -18.09 13.77
N GLU A 346 -38.19 -18.53 13.45
CA GLU A 346 -37.87 -19.91 13.02
C GLU A 346 -37.17 -20.77 14.08
N SER A 347 -37.13 -20.33 15.35
CA SER A 347 -36.65 -21.14 16.48
C SER A 347 -37.83 -21.80 17.23
N PRO A 348 -38.16 -23.08 16.97
CA PRO A 348 -39.07 -23.86 17.82
C PRO A 348 -38.45 -24.29 19.15
#